data_AF-A0A356QHR6-F1
#
_entry.id   AF-A0A356QHR6-F1
#
_cell.length_a   1.000
_cell.length_b   1.000
_cell.length_c   1.000
_cell.angle_alpha   90.00
_cell.angle_beta   90.00
_cell.angle_gamma   90.00
#
_symmetry.space_group_name_H-M   'P 1'
#
loop_
_entity.id
_entity.type
_entity.pdbx_description
1 polymer ?
#
loop_
_entity_poly.entity_id
_entity_poly.type
_entity_poly.pdbx_seq_one_letter_code
_entity_poly.pdbx_strand_id
1 'polypeptide(L)'
;KNPLTLIAGKFAAEARVICFDEFFVKDITDAMILANLLEALFERGVVLVATSNIVPNDLYKDGLQRARFVPAIELLNRHCEVVNVDSGVDYRLRALERAEIFHAPLDDAAEQELARSFREIAGQPGEEGAPLEVNHRVLKTRRLHDDVVWFEFAELCDGPRSQNDYIELAREFHTVLVANVPRMDGKTDDQARRFINMVDEFYDRGVKLLMSAEVPVESLYNDGKLTFEFQRTLSRLQEMQSREYLALAHKP
;
A
#
# COMPACT_ATOMS: atom_id res chain seq x y z
N LYS A 1 0.23 38.12 15.33
CA LYS A 1 1.16 37.11 15.88
C LYS A 1 1.07 35.88 15.00
N ASN A 2 2.19 35.29 14.58
CA ASN A 2 2.18 34.07 13.76
C ASN A 2 1.61 32.91 14.61
N PRO A 3 0.47 32.30 14.22
CA PRO A 3 -0.14 31.22 15.00
C PRO A 3 0.77 30.01 15.18
N LEU A 4 1.66 29.74 14.23
CA LEU A 4 2.60 28.61 14.29
C LEU A 4 3.64 28.79 15.39
N THR A 5 4.07 30.03 15.64
CA THR A 5 4.99 30.33 16.76
C THR A 5 4.33 30.08 18.12
N LEU A 6 3.01 30.29 18.24
CA LEU A 6 2.28 29.98 19.47
C LEU A 6 2.13 28.46 19.66
N ILE A 7 1.85 27.73 18.57
CA ILE A 7 1.75 26.27 18.58
C ILE A 7 3.10 25.65 18.93
N ALA A 8 4.19 26.08 18.29
CA ALA A 8 5.54 25.63 18.61
C ALA A 8 5.93 25.91 20.06
N GLY A 9 5.49 27.06 20.62
CA GLY A 9 5.68 27.37 22.04
C GLY A 9 4.95 26.40 22.98
N LYS A 10 3.74 25.97 22.62
CA LYS A 10 3.01 24.94 23.38
C LYS A 10 3.73 23.59 23.29
N PHE A 11 4.06 23.15 22.08
CA PHE A 11 4.75 21.88 21.87
C PHE A 11 6.10 21.82 22.57
N ALA A 12 6.89 22.90 22.53
CA ALA A 12 8.17 22.96 23.24
C ALA A 12 8.02 22.93 24.78
N ALA A 13 6.89 23.39 25.32
CA ALA A 13 6.61 23.30 26.74
C ALA A 13 6.17 21.89 27.17
N GLU A 14 5.54 21.14 26.26
CA GLU A 14 5.00 19.79 26.52
C GLU A 14 6.02 18.68 26.18
N ALA A 15 6.87 18.90 25.18
CA ALA A 15 7.78 17.90 24.64
C ALA A 15 9.14 18.49 24.24
N ARG A 16 10.22 17.80 24.62
CA ARG A 16 11.60 18.10 24.18
C ARG A 16 11.98 17.37 22.90
N VAL A 17 11.28 16.27 22.60
CA VAL A 17 11.46 15.45 21.41
C VAL A 17 10.10 15.29 20.76
N ILE A 18 10.01 15.58 19.46
CA ILE A 18 8.83 15.32 18.64
C ILE A 18 9.20 14.24 17.63
N CYS A 19 8.37 13.20 17.55
CA CYS A 19 8.51 12.13 16.58
C CYS A 19 7.44 12.31 15.49
N PHE A 20 7.86 12.47 14.23
CA PHE A 20 6.96 12.33 13.09
C PHE A 20 7.16 10.95 12.47
N ASP A 21 6.11 10.15 12.51
CA ASP A 21 6.08 8.94 11.68
C ASP A 21 5.68 9.32 10.26
N GLU A 22 6.29 8.68 9.27
CA GLU A 22 6.00 8.84 7.84
C GLU A 22 6.00 10.30 7.34
N PHE A 23 7.11 11.00 7.52
CA PHE A 23 7.27 12.37 7.07
C PHE A 23 7.21 12.47 5.54
N PHE A 24 6.04 12.88 5.03
CA PHE A 24 5.75 13.04 3.61
C PHE A 24 4.91 14.30 3.35
N VAL A 25 5.11 14.94 2.20
CA VAL A 25 4.44 16.20 1.83
C VAL A 25 3.76 16.04 0.47
N LYS A 26 2.43 16.18 0.45
CA LYS A 26 1.58 16.02 -0.75
C LYS A 26 1.16 17.35 -1.39
N ASP A 27 1.03 18.42 -0.59
CA ASP A 27 0.49 19.71 -1.02
C ASP A 27 1.38 20.91 -0.64
N ILE A 28 1.24 22.01 -1.39
CA ILE A 28 1.97 23.26 -1.18
C ILE A 28 1.55 23.98 0.11
N THR A 29 0.30 23.81 0.56
CA THR A 29 -0.19 24.42 1.82
C THR A 29 0.51 23.76 3.00
N ASP A 30 0.57 22.43 3.00
CA ASP A 30 1.30 21.65 4.01
C ASP A 30 2.77 22.07 4.06
N ALA A 31 3.41 22.17 2.88
CA ALA A 31 4.79 22.60 2.74
C ALA A 31 5.08 23.96 3.42
N MET A 32 4.22 24.96 3.21
CA MET A 32 4.40 26.31 3.77
C MET A 32 4.16 26.34 5.28
N ILE A 33 3.20 25.57 5.79
CA ILE A 33 2.94 25.44 7.23
C ILE A 33 4.13 24.76 7.91
N LEU A 34 4.63 23.68 7.32
CA LEU A 34 5.70 22.86 7.85
C LEU A 34 7.00 23.64 8.01
N ALA A 35 7.39 24.44 7.02
CA ALA A 35 8.60 25.26 7.08
C ALA A 35 8.63 26.17 8.32
N ASN A 36 7.55 26.95 8.50
CA ASN A 36 7.40 27.91 9.60
C ASN A 36 7.30 27.21 10.97
N LEU A 37 6.67 26.04 11.02
CA LEU A 37 6.56 25.25 12.25
C LEU A 37 7.92 24.67 12.65
N LEU A 38 8.63 24.04 11.71
CA LEU A 38 9.96 23.47 11.94
C LEU A 38 10.94 24.54 12.41
N GLU A 39 10.96 25.70 11.76
CA GLU A 39 11.79 26.84 12.17
C GLU A 39 11.53 27.20 13.64
N ALA A 40 10.26 27.42 14.00
CA ALA A 40 9.89 27.81 15.35
C ALA A 40 10.19 26.72 16.40
N LEU A 41 10.10 25.43 16.03
CA LEU A 41 10.45 24.31 16.92
C LEU A 41 11.97 24.22 17.14
N PHE A 42 12.76 24.31 16.06
CA PHE A 42 14.23 24.27 16.15
C PHE A 42 14.79 25.48 16.90
N GLU A 43 14.23 26.68 16.72
CA GLU A 43 14.59 27.87 17.52
C GLU A 43 14.38 27.68 19.03
N ARG A 44 13.47 26.76 19.41
CA ARG A 44 13.15 26.44 20.81
C ARG A 44 13.93 25.23 21.33
N GLY A 45 14.85 24.68 20.54
CA GLY A 45 15.66 23.53 20.92
C GLY A 45 14.87 22.22 20.99
N VAL A 46 13.72 22.13 20.30
CA VAL A 46 12.99 20.87 20.16
C VAL A 46 13.77 19.95 19.23
N VAL A 47 13.99 18.72 19.68
CA VAL A 47 14.61 17.66 18.86
C VAL A 47 13.54 17.03 17.98
N LEU A 48 13.81 16.93 16.69
CA LEU A 48 12.95 16.22 15.75
C LEU A 48 13.53 14.82 15.46
N VAL A 49 12.69 13.80 15.58
CA VAL A 49 12.94 12.46 15.05
C VAL A 49 11.88 12.21 13.98
N ALA A 50 12.28 11.79 12.79
CA ALA A 50 11.34 11.50 11.72
C ALA A 50 11.71 10.24 10.94
N THR A 51 10.72 9.44 10.58
CA THR A 51 10.86 8.35 9.60
C THR A 51 10.37 8.86 8.25
N SER A 52 11.01 8.48 7.15
CA SER A 52 10.55 8.81 5.80
C SER A 52 11.14 7.84 4.78
N ASN A 53 10.35 7.50 3.77
CA ASN A 53 10.81 6.74 2.60
C ASN A 53 11.54 7.63 1.57
N ILE A 54 11.60 8.95 1.80
CA ILE A 54 12.17 9.93 0.89
C ILE A 54 13.22 10.75 1.63
N VAL A 55 14.43 10.83 1.07
CA VAL A 55 15.48 11.70 1.64
C VAL A 55 15.05 13.17 1.60
N PRO A 56 15.48 14.02 2.55
CA PRO A 56 14.99 15.40 2.66
C PRO A 56 15.03 16.20 1.34
N ASN A 57 16.07 16.00 0.53
CA ASN A 57 16.25 16.69 -0.75
C ASN A 57 15.23 16.30 -1.83
N ASP A 58 14.58 15.15 -1.72
CA ASP A 58 13.57 14.67 -2.66
C ASP A 58 12.13 14.84 -2.12
N LEU A 59 11.95 15.34 -0.89
CA LEU A 59 10.62 15.62 -0.35
C LEU A 59 9.90 16.66 -1.20
N TYR A 60 8.67 16.39 -1.64
CA TYR A 60 7.86 17.25 -2.52
C TYR A 60 8.50 17.52 -3.89
N LYS A 61 9.32 16.58 -4.41
CA LYS A 61 9.94 16.68 -5.74
C LYS A 61 8.85 16.83 -6.80
N ASP A 62 9.10 17.69 -7.77
CA ASP A 62 8.14 18.06 -8.84
C ASP A 62 6.80 18.67 -8.36
N GLY A 63 6.68 18.94 -7.06
CA GLY A 63 5.51 19.59 -6.47
C GLY A 63 5.32 21.02 -6.95
N LEU A 64 4.06 21.46 -7.02
CA LEU A 64 3.69 22.80 -7.44
C LEU A 64 4.35 23.85 -6.54
N GLN A 65 5.06 24.82 -7.12
CA GLN A 65 5.79 25.86 -6.37
C GLN A 65 6.82 25.33 -5.35
N ARG A 66 7.47 24.18 -5.62
CA ARG A 66 8.55 23.57 -4.82
C ARG A 66 9.55 24.55 -4.20
N ALA A 67 9.89 25.64 -4.89
CA ALA A 67 10.78 26.70 -4.39
C ALA A 67 10.36 27.24 -3.00
N ARG A 68 9.06 27.25 -2.68
CA ARG A 68 8.54 27.67 -1.37
C ARG A 68 8.77 26.64 -0.26
N PHE A 69 8.99 25.38 -0.62
CA PHE A 69 9.28 24.30 0.33
C PHE A 69 10.77 24.11 0.59
N VAL A 70 11.64 24.61 -0.31
CA VAL A 70 13.10 24.56 -0.16
C VAL A 70 13.59 25.03 1.23
N PRO A 71 13.04 26.09 1.85
CA PRO A 71 13.44 26.48 3.21
C PRO A 71 13.20 25.40 4.27
N ALA A 72 12.13 24.59 4.15
CA ALA A 72 11.90 23.46 5.06
C ALA A 72 12.96 22.36 4.85
N ILE A 73 13.31 22.07 3.60
CA ILE A 73 14.38 21.10 3.26
C ILE A 73 15.71 21.57 3.85
N GLU A 74 16.03 22.85 3.73
CA GLU A 74 17.24 23.44 4.33
C GLU A 74 17.24 23.32 5.86
N LEU A 75 16.09 23.53 6.52
CA LEU A 75 15.95 23.33 7.95
C LEU A 75 16.20 21.88 8.36
N LEU A 76 15.62 20.92 7.64
CA LEU A 76 15.83 19.49 7.88
C LEU A 76 17.29 19.10 7.68
N ASN A 77 17.91 19.50 6.57
CA ASN A 77 19.33 19.20 6.31
C ASN A 77 20.28 19.84 7.33
N ARG A 78 19.90 20.99 7.90
CA ARG A 78 20.71 21.71 8.90
C ARG A 78 20.59 21.10 10.29
N HIS A 79 19.40 20.66 10.69
CA HIS A 79 19.09 20.28 12.07
C HIS A 79 18.88 18.78 12.28
N CYS A 80 18.75 17.99 11.21
CA CYS A 80 18.57 16.54 11.28
C CYS A 80 19.75 15.81 10.65
N GLU A 81 20.13 14.70 11.27
CA GLU A 81 21.05 13.73 10.68
C GLU A 81 20.23 12.64 9.96
N VAL A 82 20.51 12.42 8.68
CA VAL A 82 19.84 11.37 7.91
C VAL A 82 20.51 10.03 8.19
N VAL A 83 19.78 9.17 8.89
CA VAL A 83 20.19 7.78 9.15
C VAL A 83 19.42 6.87 8.19
N ASN A 84 20.12 6.23 7.26
CA ASN A 84 19.53 5.19 6.43
C ASN A 84 19.35 3.92 7.28
N VAL A 85 18.10 3.56 7.55
CA VAL A 85 17.76 2.41 8.40
C VAL A 85 17.97 1.08 7.67
N ASP A 86 18.06 1.11 6.34
CA ASP A 86 18.18 -0.09 5.52
C ASP A 86 19.57 -0.21 4.87
N SER A 87 20.31 -1.24 5.28
CA SER A 87 21.54 -1.70 4.64
C SER A 87 21.28 -2.37 3.27
N GLY A 88 20.33 -1.86 2.50
CA GLY A 88 19.88 -2.45 1.22
C GLY A 88 19.01 -3.70 1.38
N VAL A 89 18.48 -3.94 2.58
CA VAL A 89 17.61 -5.08 2.87
C VAL A 89 16.16 -4.63 2.86
N ASP A 90 15.47 -4.92 1.77
CA ASP A 90 14.02 -4.78 1.72
C ASP A 90 13.37 -5.95 2.49
N TYR A 91 12.96 -5.69 3.72
CA TYR A 91 12.29 -6.69 4.58
C TYR A 91 10.93 -7.12 4.02
N ARG A 92 10.22 -6.24 3.31
CA ARG A 92 8.96 -6.58 2.65
C ARG A 92 9.21 -7.53 1.51
N LEU A 93 10.20 -7.25 0.65
CA LEU A 93 10.61 -8.17 -0.42
C LEU A 93 11.06 -9.52 0.15
N ARG A 94 11.79 -9.54 1.26
CA ARG A 94 12.17 -10.80 1.92
C ARG A 94 10.96 -11.58 2.47
N ALA A 95 9.95 -10.90 3.00
CA ALA A 95 8.70 -11.53 3.41
C ALA A 95 7.98 -12.12 2.19
N LEU A 96 7.88 -11.36 1.09
CA LEU A 96 7.29 -11.82 -0.17
C LEU A 96 8.04 -13.00 -0.80
N GLU A 97 9.37 -13.01 -0.78
CA GLU A 97 10.21 -14.12 -1.28
C GLU A 97 10.04 -15.42 -0.47
N ARG A 98 9.55 -15.32 0.77
CA ARG A 98 9.28 -16.48 1.65
C ARG A 98 7.81 -16.88 1.67
N ALA A 99 6.92 -15.95 1.32
CA ALA A 99 5.48 -16.17 1.26
C ALA A 99 5.11 -17.05 0.07
N GLU A 100 4.11 -17.89 0.26
CA GLU A 100 3.46 -18.56 -0.85
C GLU A 100 2.49 -17.57 -1.53
N ILE A 101 2.87 -17.05 -2.70
CA ILE A 101 2.09 -16.03 -3.40
C ILE A 101 0.75 -16.57 -3.93
N PHE A 102 0.72 -17.83 -4.34
CA PHE A 102 -0.48 -18.50 -4.83
C PHE A 102 -0.60 -19.86 -4.16
N HIS A 103 -1.63 -20.04 -3.33
CA HIS A 103 -1.91 -21.29 -2.65
C HIS A 103 -3.12 -21.99 -3.31
N ALA A 104 -2.97 -23.28 -3.62
CA ALA A 104 -4.08 -24.15 -4.02
C ALA A 104 -3.79 -25.60 -3.63
N PRO A 105 -4.81 -26.37 -3.21
CA PRO A 105 -6.24 -26.04 -3.17
C PRO A 105 -6.66 -25.21 -1.94
N LEU A 106 -7.96 -24.88 -1.80
CA LEU A 106 -8.50 -24.29 -0.57
C LEU A 106 -8.57 -25.35 0.54
N ASP A 107 -7.52 -25.42 1.35
CA ASP A 107 -7.46 -26.25 2.56
C ASP A 107 -7.24 -25.38 3.82
N ASP A 108 -7.11 -26.03 4.98
CA ASP A 108 -6.85 -25.32 6.24
C ASP A 108 -5.47 -24.65 6.26
N ALA A 109 -4.53 -25.05 5.40
CA ALA A 109 -3.21 -24.44 5.29
C ALA A 109 -3.28 -23.12 4.51
N ALA A 110 -4.17 -23.01 3.52
CA ALA A 110 -4.39 -21.78 2.75
C ALA A 110 -4.68 -20.55 3.63
N GLU A 111 -5.59 -20.71 4.60
CA GLU A 111 -5.96 -19.65 5.56
C GLU A 111 -4.78 -19.28 6.47
N GLN A 112 -4.07 -20.30 6.98
CA GLN A 112 -2.91 -20.10 7.85
C GLN A 112 -1.77 -19.40 7.13
N GLU A 113 -1.58 -19.72 5.85
CA GLU A 113 -0.54 -19.16 5.01
C GLU A 113 -0.80 -17.69 4.68
N LEU A 114 -2.03 -17.34 4.28
CA LEU A 114 -2.41 -15.95 4.06
C LEU A 114 -2.33 -15.14 5.36
N ALA A 115 -2.77 -15.69 6.50
CA ALA A 115 -2.67 -15.03 7.79
C ALA A 115 -1.23 -14.83 8.27
N ARG A 116 -0.33 -15.78 7.96
CA ARG A 116 1.11 -15.65 8.19
C ARG A 116 1.69 -14.55 7.30
N SER A 117 1.46 -14.65 6.00
CA SER A 117 1.98 -13.71 5.00
C SER A 117 1.52 -12.28 5.28
N PHE A 118 0.25 -12.08 5.64
CA PHE A 118 -0.27 -10.77 6.05
C PHE A 118 0.57 -10.17 7.18
N ARG A 119 0.80 -10.93 8.26
CA ARG A 119 1.54 -10.46 9.44
C ARG A 119 3.00 -10.15 9.14
N GLU A 120 3.64 -10.96 8.29
CA GLU A 120 5.04 -10.75 7.92
C GLU A 120 5.20 -9.52 7.02
N ILE A 121 4.28 -9.30 6.08
CA ILE A 121 4.33 -8.17 5.13
C ILE A 121 3.90 -6.86 5.81
N ALA A 122 2.81 -6.88 6.59
CA ALA A 122 2.30 -5.72 7.31
C ALA A 122 3.12 -5.38 8.56
N GLY A 123 3.92 -6.32 9.06
CA GLY A 123 4.67 -6.17 10.32
C GLY A 123 3.81 -6.19 11.59
N GLN A 124 2.48 -6.22 11.47
CA GLN A 124 1.52 -6.24 12.57
C GLN A 124 0.32 -7.17 12.28
N PRO A 125 -0.48 -7.54 13.30
CA PRO A 125 -1.69 -8.34 13.11
C PRO A 125 -2.77 -7.68 12.23
N GLY A 126 -2.79 -6.35 12.14
CA GLY A 126 -3.83 -5.57 11.47
C GLY A 126 -5.21 -5.61 12.15
N GLU A 127 -6.05 -4.64 11.79
CA GLU A 127 -7.43 -4.55 12.26
C GLU A 127 -8.29 -5.60 11.55
N GLU A 128 -9.06 -6.36 12.32
CA GLU A 128 -9.94 -7.41 11.80
C GLU A 128 -11.31 -6.86 11.43
N GLY A 129 -11.80 -7.18 10.22
CA GLY A 129 -13.15 -6.77 9.82
C GLY A 129 -13.31 -5.27 9.57
N ALA A 130 -12.22 -4.52 9.43
CA ALA A 130 -12.26 -3.07 9.26
C ALA A 130 -13.06 -2.68 8.01
N PRO A 131 -14.00 -1.72 8.12
CA PRO A 131 -14.69 -1.20 6.95
C PRO A 131 -13.74 -0.32 6.13
N LEU A 132 -13.63 -0.56 4.84
CA LEU A 132 -12.85 0.25 3.91
C LEU A 132 -13.78 0.95 2.93
N GLU A 133 -13.76 2.28 2.86
CA GLU A 133 -14.54 3.02 1.88
C GLU A 133 -13.78 3.18 0.56
N VAL A 134 -14.30 2.60 -0.52
CA VAL A 134 -13.77 2.73 -1.89
C VAL A 134 -14.86 3.28 -2.79
N ASN A 135 -14.64 4.46 -3.40
CA ASN A 135 -15.59 5.15 -4.27
C ASN A 135 -17.03 5.19 -3.69
N HIS A 136 -17.16 5.65 -2.44
CA HIS A 136 -18.45 5.75 -1.73
C HIS A 136 -19.14 4.43 -1.43
N ARG A 137 -18.39 3.32 -1.41
CA ARG A 137 -18.90 2.00 -1.08
C ARG A 137 -18.01 1.38 -0.02
N VAL A 138 -18.63 0.86 1.03
CA VAL A 138 -17.91 0.16 2.10
C VAL A 138 -17.65 -1.27 1.65
N LEU A 139 -16.38 -1.65 1.67
CA LEU A 139 -15.89 -3.02 1.51
C LEU A 139 -15.55 -3.59 2.88
N LYS A 140 -15.91 -4.86 3.10
CA LYS A 140 -15.51 -5.57 4.31
C LYS A 140 -14.13 -6.20 4.13
N THR A 141 -13.13 -5.70 4.84
CA THR A 141 -11.81 -6.36 4.89
C THR A 141 -11.86 -7.55 5.84
N ARG A 142 -11.02 -8.56 5.61
CA ARG A 142 -10.67 -9.56 6.63
C ARG A 142 -9.66 -8.97 7.60
N ARG A 143 -8.62 -8.36 7.05
CA ARG A 143 -7.56 -7.65 7.77
C ARG A 143 -7.15 -6.41 7.00
N LEU A 144 -6.82 -5.35 7.73
CA LEU A 144 -6.32 -4.09 7.20
C LEU A 144 -5.21 -3.56 8.09
N HIS A 145 -4.09 -3.16 7.49
CA HIS A 145 -3.03 -2.43 8.18
C HIS A 145 -2.27 -1.58 7.17
N ASP A 146 -2.30 -0.26 7.35
CA ASP A 146 -1.68 0.72 6.46
C ASP A 146 -1.96 0.43 4.97
N ASP A 147 -0.92 0.06 4.22
CA ASP A 147 -0.91 -0.20 2.77
C ASP A 147 -1.01 -1.70 2.41
N VAL A 148 -1.41 -2.54 3.37
CA VAL A 148 -1.67 -3.98 3.20
C VAL A 148 -3.11 -4.33 3.58
N VAL A 149 -3.82 -4.99 2.67
CA VAL A 149 -5.22 -5.36 2.87
C VAL A 149 -5.51 -6.79 2.45
N TRP A 150 -6.40 -7.46 3.18
CA TRP A 150 -6.85 -8.81 2.89
C TRP A 150 -8.37 -8.86 2.74
N PHE A 151 -8.85 -9.40 1.62
CA PHE A 151 -10.27 -9.58 1.30
C PHE A 151 -10.67 -11.04 1.08
N GLU A 152 -11.96 -11.30 1.19
CA GLU A 152 -12.61 -12.45 0.56
C GLU A 152 -12.82 -12.17 -0.94
N PHE A 153 -12.66 -13.18 -1.80
CA PHE A 153 -12.91 -13.04 -3.24
C PHE A 153 -14.32 -12.50 -3.53
N ALA A 154 -15.33 -12.98 -2.81
CA ALA A 154 -16.73 -12.56 -3.00
C ALA A 154 -16.92 -11.05 -2.78
N GLU A 155 -16.17 -10.45 -1.84
CA GLU A 155 -16.24 -9.01 -1.56
C GLU A 155 -15.77 -8.18 -2.78
N LEU A 156 -14.72 -8.66 -3.45
CA LEU A 156 -14.13 -7.99 -4.61
C LEU A 156 -14.82 -8.36 -5.93
N CYS A 157 -15.33 -9.58 -6.09
CA CYS A 157 -15.74 -10.08 -7.40
C CYS A 157 -17.19 -10.54 -7.51
N ASP A 158 -17.95 -10.64 -6.41
CA ASP A 158 -19.38 -11.04 -6.46
C ASP A 158 -20.34 -9.84 -6.31
N GLY A 159 -19.85 -8.72 -5.77
CA GLY A 159 -20.61 -7.48 -5.61
C GLY A 159 -20.62 -6.56 -6.85
N PRO A 160 -21.33 -5.42 -6.78
CA PRO A 160 -21.45 -4.45 -7.87
C PRO A 160 -20.20 -3.58 -8.06
N ARG A 161 -19.00 -4.16 -8.10
CA ARG A 161 -17.74 -3.43 -8.33
C ARG A 161 -17.65 -2.75 -9.71
N SER A 162 -16.76 -1.79 -9.84
CA SER A 162 -16.37 -1.21 -11.13
C SER A 162 -14.85 -1.22 -11.26
N GLN A 163 -14.34 -0.98 -12.47
CA GLN A 163 -12.90 -0.83 -12.69
C GLN A 163 -12.31 0.30 -11.83
N ASN A 164 -13.06 1.39 -11.60
CA ASN A 164 -12.63 2.49 -10.73
C ASN A 164 -12.40 2.04 -9.29
N ASP A 165 -13.12 1.02 -8.81
CA ASP A 165 -12.90 0.49 -7.46
C ASP A 165 -11.53 -0.20 -7.38
N TYR A 166 -11.15 -0.94 -8.41
CA TYR A 166 -9.83 -1.58 -8.47
C TYR A 166 -8.71 -0.57 -8.69
N ILE A 167 -8.95 0.50 -9.44
CA ILE A 167 -8.00 1.60 -9.58
C ILE A 167 -7.69 2.19 -8.20
N GLU A 168 -8.71 2.53 -7.41
CA GLU A 168 -8.49 3.12 -6.09
C GLU A 168 -7.80 2.15 -5.13
N LEU A 169 -8.23 0.87 -5.08
CA LEU A 169 -7.53 -0.16 -4.31
C LEU A 169 -6.06 -0.28 -4.72
N ALA A 170 -5.78 -0.27 -6.02
CA ALA A 170 -4.43 -0.40 -6.54
C ALA A 170 -3.57 0.84 -6.29
N ARG A 171 -4.17 1.99 -5.98
CA ARG A 171 -3.45 3.22 -5.62
C ARG A 171 -3.17 3.30 -4.13
N GLU A 172 -4.10 2.80 -3.31
CA GLU A 172 -4.00 2.85 -1.86
C GLU A 172 -3.12 1.74 -1.30
N PHE A 173 -3.19 0.52 -1.86
CA PHE A 173 -2.52 -0.65 -1.31
C PHE A 173 -1.37 -1.12 -2.19
N HIS A 174 -0.19 -1.29 -1.59
CA HIS A 174 0.93 -1.92 -2.28
C HIS A 174 0.81 -3.44 -2.31
N THR A 175 0.11 -4.04 -1.34
CA THR A 175 -0.11 -5.49 -1.24
C THR A 175 -1.58 -5.78 -0.96
N VAL A 176 -2.16 -6.67 -1.75
CA VAL A 176 -3.53 -7.14 -1.60
C VAL A 176 -3.53 -8.66 -1.49
N LEU A 177 -4.16 -9.19 -0.45
CA LEU A 177 -4.41 -10.61 -0.27
C LEU A 177 -5.86 -10.91 -0.63
N VAL A 178 -6.10 -11.99 -1.39
CA VAL A 178 -7.44 -12.42 -1.78
C VAL A 178 -7.63 -13.89 -1.41
N ALA A 179 -8.49 -14.15 -0.43
CA ALA A 179 -8.83 -15.51 -0.04
C ALA A 179 -9.96 -16.09 -0.90
N ASN A 180 -9.96 -17.42 -1.02
CA ASN A 180 -11.09 -18.21 -1.48
C ASN A 180 -11.52 -17.90 -2.91
N VAL A 181 -10.56 -17.76 -3.83
CA VAL A 181 -10.83 -17.60 -5.26
C VAL A 181 -11.43 -18.91 -5.80
N PRO A 182 -12.70 -18.92 -6.23
CA PRO A 182 -13.32 -20.14 -6.73
C PRO A 182 -12.81 -20.47 -8.13
N ARG A 183 -12.97 -21.72 -8.55
CA ARG A 183 -12.88 -22.05 -9.97
C ARG A 183 -14.06 -21.40 -10.69
N MET A 184 -13.74 -20.57 -11.68
CA MET A 184 -14.72 -19.87 -12.50
C MET A 184 -14.99 -20.65 -13.80
N ASP A 185 -16.21 -20.50 -14.32
CA ASP A 185 -16.64 -21.04 -15.61
C ASP A 185 -17.53 -20.04 -16.36
N GLY A 186 -18.09 -20.46 -17.50
CA GLY A 186 -18.98 -19.62 -18.31
C GLY A 186 -20.27 -19.14 -17.61
N LYS A 187 -20.65 -19.71 -16.46
CA LYS A 187 -21.77 -19.24 -15.63
C LYS A 187 -21.35 -18.11 -14.70
N THR A 188 -20.07 -18.02 -14.38
CA THR A 188 -19.46 -16.99 -13.52
C THR A 188 -18.66 -15.97 -14.33
N ASP A 189 -19.01 -15.75 -15.61
CA ASP A 189 -18.35 -14.78 -16.51
C ASP A 189 -18.29 -13.36 -15.91
N ASP A 190 -19.31 -12.94 -15.14
CA ASP A 190 -19.31 -11.63 -14.48
C ASP A 190 -18.25 -11.53 -13.38
N GLN A 191 -18.08 -12.59 -12.58
CA GLN A 191 -17.03 -12.69 -11.56
C GLN A 191 -15.65 -12.77 -12.24
N ALA A 192 -15.51 -13.57 -13.31
CA ALA A 192 -14.28 -13.68 -14.08
C ALA A 192 -13.87 -12.34 -14.71
N ARG A 193 -14.80 -11.58 -15.29
CA ARG A 193 -14.53 -10.23 -15.82
C ARG A 193 -14.10 -9.25 -14.73
N ARG A 194 -14.71 -9.32 -13.55
CA ARG A 194 -14.32 -8.51 -12.38
C ARG A 194 -12.92 -8.87 -11.90
N PHE A 195 -12.60 -10.16 -11.84
CA PHE A 195 -11.28 -10.66 -11.47
C PHE A 195 -10.20 -10.24 -12.48
N ILE A 196 -10.48 -10.36 -13.78
CA ILE A 196 -9.59 -9.87 -14.86
C ILE A 196 -9.30 -8.38 -14.66
N ASN A 197 -10.33 -7.54 -14.47
CA ASN A 197 -10.14 -6.10 -14.28
C ASN A 197 -9.30 -5.79 -13.02
N MET A 198 -9.54 -6.52 -11.92
CA MET A 198 -8.77 -6.37 -10.69
C MET A 198 -7.29 -6.69 -10.91
N VAL A 199 -7.00 -7.85 -11.50
CA VAL A 199 -5.62 -8.28 -11.80
C VAL A 199 -4.94 -7.30 -12.75
N ASP A 200 -5.64 -6.80 -13.76
CA ASP A 200 -5.11 -5.83 -14.72
C ASP A 200 -4.68 -4.53 -14.03
N GLU A 201 -5.52 -3.95 -13.16
CA GLU A 201 -5.18 -2.71 -12.43
C GLU A 201 -4.06 -2.91 -11.40
N PHE A 202 -4.03 -4.07 -10.73
CA PHE A 202 -2.97 -4.43 -9.77
C PHE A 202 -1.65 -4.62 -10.49
N TYR A 203 -1.68 -5.32 -11.62
CA TYR A 203 -0.52 -5.59 -12.45
C TYR A 203 0.16 -4.28 -12.89
N ASP A 204 -0.60 -3.35 -13.46
CA ASP A 204 -0.07 -2.11 -14.04
C ASP A 204 0.59 -1.19 -12.97
N ARG A 205 0.10 -1.26 -11.73
CA ARG A 205 0.61 -0.49 -10.57
C ARG A 205 1.64 -1.20 -9.72
N GLY A 206 2.03 -2.43 -10.06
CA GLY A 206 3.05 -3.15 -9.31
C GLY A 206 2.57 -3.68 -7.94
N VAL A 207 1.26 -3.84 -7.76
CA VAL A 207 0.65 -4.33 -6.51
C VAL A 207 0.99 -5.80 -6.33
N LYS A 208 1.41 -6.18 -5.12
CA LYS A 208 1.72 -7.58 -4.78
C LYS A 208 0.43 -8.28 -4.44
N LEU A 209 0.04 -9.24 -5.28
CA LEU A 209 -1.20 -9.98 -5.13
C LEU A 209 -0.89 -11.37 -4.60
N LEU A 210 -1.29 -11.66 -3.35
CA LEU A 210 -1.25 -13.01 -2.80
C LEU A 210 -2.67 -13.58 -2.80
N MET A 211 -2.82 -14.88 -3.06
CA MET A 211 -4.14 -15.48 -3.10
C MET A 211 -4.19 -16.95 -2.71
N SER A 212 -5.35 -17.36 -2.22
CA SER A 212 -5.74 -18.77 -2.13
C SER A 212 -6.85 -19.08 -3.12
N ALA A 213 -6.76 -20.22 -3.78
CA ALA A 213 -7.69 -20.63 -4.82
C ALA A 213 -8.11 -22.10 -4.71
N GLU A 214 -9.30 -22.42 -5.23
CA GLU A 214 -9.82 -23.80 -5.27
C GLU A 214 -8.96 -24.74 -6.12
N VAL A 215 -8.30 -24.18 -7.13
CA VAL A 215 -7.56 -24.91 -8.16
C VAL A 215 -6.28 -24.17 -8.51
N PRO A 216 -5.27 -24.86 -9.09
CA PRO A 216 -4.08 -24.21 -9.63
C PRO A 216 -4.43 -23.10 -10.62
N VAL A 217 -3.54 -22.12 -10.76
CA VAL A 217 -3.76 -20.89 -11.54
C VAL A 217 -4.17 -21.18 -12.99
N GLU A 218 -3.63 -22.24 -13.60
CA GLU A 218 -3.93 -22.66 -14.98
C GLU A 218 -5.35 -23.18 -15.16
N SER A 219 -6.01 -23.59 -14.07
CA SER A 219 -7.34 -24.18 -14.05
C SER A 219 -8.41 -23.24 -13.48
N LEU A 220 -8.05 -22.00 -13.14
CA LEU A 220 -8.95 -21.02 -12.52
C LEU A 220 -10.17 -20.67 -13.37
N TYR A 221 -10.07 -20.80 -14.70
CA TYR A 221 -11.17 -20.48 -15.60
C TYR A 221 -11.24 -21.43 -16.78
N ASN A 222 -12.38 -22.13 -16.91
CA ASN A 222 -12.62 -23.08 -18.00
C ASN A 222 -13.94 -22.80 -18.72
N ASP A 223 -13.99 -23.10 -20.02
CA ASP A 223 -15.22 -23.25 -20.82
C ASP A 223 -16.20 -22.06 -20.76
N GLY A 224 -15.70 -20.82 -20.93
CA GLY A 224 -16.56 -19.62 -20.99
C GLY A 224 -16.17 -18.63 -22.09
N LYS A 225 -16.83 -17.46 -22.13
CA LYS A 225 -16.68 -16.48 -23.22
C LYS A 225 -15.38 -15.68 -23.14
N LEU A 226 -14.82 -15.57 -21.94
CA LEU A 226 -13.61 -14.77 -21.63
C LEU A 226 -12.30 -15.55 -21.74
N THR A 227 -12.29 -16.70 -22.45
CA THR A 227 -11.10 -17.58 -22.50
C THR A 227 -9.86 -16.84 -23.01
N PHE A 228 -10.00 -15.96 -23.98
CA PHE A 228 -8.87 -15.20 -24.53
C PHE A 228 -8.36 -14.14 -23.54
N GLU A 229 -9.25 -13.39 -22.92
CA GLU A 229 -8.91 -12.38 -21.92
C GLU A 229 -8.28 -13.03 -20.68
N PHE A 230 -8.82 -14.17 -20.25
CA PHE A 230 -8.31 -14.89 -19.09
C PHE A 230 -6.93 -15.50 -19.34
N GLN A 231 -6.59 -15.90 -20.58
CA GLN A 231 -5.22 -16.32 -20.92
C GLN A 231 -4.20 -15.21 -20.67
N ARG A 232 -4.54 -13.95 -20.95
CA ARG A 232 -3.67 -12.80 -20.63
C ARG A 232 -3.56 -12.59 -19.12
N THR A 233 -4.67 -12.72 -18.39
CA THR A 233 -4.69 -12.65 -16.93
C THR A 233 -3.84 -13.75 -16.30
N LEU A 234 -3.87 -14.97 -16.84
CA LEU A 234 -3.02 -16.07 -16.42
C LEU A 234 -1.53 -15.74 -16.55
N SER A 235 -1.12 -15.19 -17.70
CA SER A 235 0.28 -14.75 -17.89
C SER A 235 0.69 -13.68 -16.87
N ARG A 236 -0.19 -12.72 -16.59
CA ARG A 236 0.04 -11.70 -15.56
C ARG A 236 0.17 -12.31 -14.17
N LEU A 237 -0.73 -13.22 -13.78
CA LEU A 237 -0.67 -13.89 -12.47
C LEU A 237 0.62 -14.70 -12.31
N GLN A 238 1.13 -15.34 -13.37
CA GLN A 238 2.40 -16.04 -13.36
C GLN A 238 3.58 -15.07 -13.22
N GLU A 239 3.57 -13.96 -13.96
CA GLU A 239 4.59 -12.91 -13.85
C GLU A 239 4.60 -12.25 -12.46
N MET A 240 3.42 -12.02 -11.86
CA MET A 240 3.27 -11.44 -10.53
C MET A 240 3.90 -12.28 -9.40
N GLN A 241 4.13 -13.57 -9.65
CA GLN A 241 4.83 -14.47 -8.74
C GLN A 241 6.36 -14.45 -8.91
N SER A 242 6.86 -13.83 -9.99
CA SER A 242 8.30 -13.72 -10.24
C SER A 242 8.98 -12.77 -9.27
N ARG A 243 10.24 -13.05 -8.94
CA ARG A 243 11.06 -12.18 -8.10
C ARG A 243 11.20 -10.79 -8.73
N GLU A 244 11.33 -10.73 -10.05
CA GLU A 244 11.44 -9.50 -10.82
C GLU A 244 10.22 -8.60 -10.60
N TYR A 245 9.02 -9.17 -10.65
CA TYR A 245 7.79 -8.41 -10.38
C TYR A 245 7.66 -8.04 -8.90
N LEU A 246 7.96 -8.96 -7.98
CA LEU A 246 7.90 -8.69 -6.54
C LEU A 246 8.85 -7.57 -6.12
N ALA A 247 9.97 -7.38 -6.83
CA ALA A 247 10.91 -6.29 -6.60
C ALA A 247 10.50 -4.94 -7.22
N LEU A 248 9.45 -4.88 -8.05
CA LEU A 248 8.97 -3.62 -8.61
C LEU A 248 8.38 -2.71 -7.52
N ALA A 249 8.68 -1.42 -7.59
CA ALA A 249 8.03 -0.43 -6.75
C ALA A 249 6.53 -0.30 -7.10
N HIS A 250 5.71 -0.09 -6.08
CA HIS A 250 4.30 0.24 -6.21
C HIS A 250 4.10 1.65 -6.80
N LYS A 251 3.06 1.83 -7.61
CA LYS A 251 2.73 3.08 -8.32
C LYS A 251 1.37 3.63 -7.83
N PRO A 252 1.37 4.55 -6.85
CA PRO A 252 0.15 5.15 -6.29
C PRO A 252 -0.57 6.16 -7.24
#